data_AF-F9UDK2-F1
#
_entry.id   AF-F9UDK2-F1
#
_cell.length_a   1.000
_cell.length_b   1.000
_cell.length_c   1.000
_cell.angle_alpha   90.00
_cell.angle_beta   90.00
_cell.angle_gamma   90.00
#
_symmetry.space_group_name_H-M   'P 1'
#
loop_
_entity.id
_entity.type
_entity.pdbx_description
1 polymer ?
#
loop_
_entity_poly.entity_id
_entity_poly.type
_entity_poly.pdbx_seq_one_letter_code
_entity_poly.pdbx_strand_id
1 'polypeptide(L)'
;MRVNARLDDAHARKLDELCRRTGRSRTDVLRAAIDRYYAQEAVEPQSAADILRRNAFIGCGEADPELSRDYKKHLTESLAKKTDDHR
;
A
#
# COMPACT_ATOMS: atom_id res chain seq x y z
N MET A 1 18.82 0.36 25.84
CA MET A 1 18.28 1.62 26.37
C MET A 1 17.23 1.32 27.44
N ARG A 2 17.16 2.08 28.54
CA ARG A 2 16.12 1.93 29.58
C ARG A 2 15.17 3.13 29.50
N VAL A 3 13.87 2.86 29.45
CA VAL A 3 12.83 3.89 29.41
C VAL A 3 12.02 3.80 30.70
N ASN A 4 11.96 4.89 31.46
CA ASN A 4 11.09 5.02 32.62
C ASN A 4 9.97 5.99 32.24
N ALA A 5 8.74 5.49 32.08
CA ALA A 5 7.58 6.29 31.76
C ALA A 5 6.50 6.09 32.84
N ARG A 6 5.84 7.17 33.24
CA ARG A 6 4.65 7.10 34.09
C ARG A 6 3.42 7.01 33.20
N LEU A 7 2.63 5.96 33.40
CA LEU A 7 1.33 5.80 32.74
C LEU A 7 0.26 6.30 33.71
N ASP A 8 -0.69 7.08 33.22
CA ASP A 8 -1.91 7.37 33.98
C ASP A 8 -2.81 6.13 34.06
N ASP A 9 -3.86 6.22 34.88
CA ASP A 9 -4.79 5.12 35.11
C ASP A 9 -5.53 4.66 33.85
N ALA A 10 -5.71 5.54 32.86
CA ALA A 10 -6.36 5.19 31.60
C ALA A 10 -5.43 4.34 30.73
N HIS A 11 -4.17 4.73 30.61
CA HIS A 11 -3.16 3.99 29.84
C HIS A 11 -2.75 2.68 30.52
N ALA A 12 -2.67 2.67 31.86
CA ALA A 12 -2.43 1.44 32.62
C ALA A 12 -3.52 0.38 32.36
N ARG A 13 -4.81 0.78 32.41
CA ARG A 13 -5.94 -0.11 32.08
C ARG A 13 -5.88 -0.66 30.66
N LYS A 14 -5.50 0.17 29.67
CA LYS A 14 -5.32 -0.29 28.28
C LYS A 14 -4.20 -1.31 28.16
N LEU A 15 -3.07 -1.09 28.83
CA LEU A 15 -1.93 -2.01 28.81
C LEU A 15 -2.29 -3.36 29.45
N ASP A 16 -2.97 -3.34 30.59
CA ASP A 16 -3.40 -4.57 31.27
C ASP A 16 -4.40 -5.37 30.43
N GLU A 17 -5.34 -4.69 29.77
CA GLU A 17 -6.29 -5.33 28.85
C GLU A 17 -5.59 -5.97 27.65
N LEU A 18 -4.59 -5.29 27.06
CA LEU A 18 -3.79 -5.84 25.98
C LEU A 18 -3.00 -7.07 26.42
N CYS A 19 -2.41 -7.04 27.61
CA CYS A 19 -1.71 -8.21 28.17
C CYS A 19 -2.67 -9.39 28.35
N ARG A 20 -3.85 -9.14 28.92
CA ARG A 20 -4.90 -10.16 29.15
C ARG A 20 -5.38 -10.79 27.85
N ARG A 21 -5.64 -9.98 26.81
CA ARG A 21 -6.15 -10.47 25.52
C ARG A 21 -5.10 -11.19 24.68
N THR A 22 -3.84 -10.78 24.77
CA THR A 22 -2.76 -11.33 23.94
C THR A 22 -1.98 -12.44 24.64
N GLY A 23 -2.14 -12.59 25.97
CA GLY A 23 -1.34 -13.51 26.80
C GLY A 23 0.14 -13.11 26.90
N ARG A 24 0.51 -11.89 26.49
CA ARG A 24 1.89 -11.42 26.44
C ARG A 24 2.25 -10.62 27.68
N SER A 25 3.55 -10.53 27.97
CA SER A 25 4.04 -9.68 29.04
C SER A 25 3.87 -8.20 28.70
N ARG A 26 3.80 -7.33 29.72
CA ARG A 26 3.76 -5.86 29.54
C ARG A 26 4.92 -5.36 28.67
N THR A 27 6.11 -5.94 28.85
CA THR A 27 7.30 -5.59 28.06
C THR A 27 7.13 -5.95 26.58
N ASP A 28 6.58 -7.13 26.28
CA ASP A 28 6.36 -7.56 24.90
C ASP A 28 5.29 -6.73 24.21
N VAL A 29 4.22 -6.39 24.92
CA VAL A 29 3.18 -5.48 24.42
C VAL A 29 3.76 -4.10 24.13
N LEU A 30 4.58 -3.55 25.03
CA LEU A 30 5.23 -2.24 24.83
C LEU A 30 6.20 -2.26 23.65
N ARG A 31 7.01 -3.31 23.48
CA ARG A 31 7.90 -3.45 22.32
C ARG A 31 7.10 -3.47 21.01
N ALA A 32 6.07 -4.32 20.93
CA ALA A 32 5.23 -4.41 19.75
C ALA A 32 4.48 -3.10 19.45
N ALA A 33 4.07 -2.35 20.48
CA ALA A 33 3.45 -1.05 20.32
C ALA A 33 4.43 -0.01 19.75
N ILE A 34 5.68 0.00 20.23
CA ILE A 34 6.74 0.87 19.71
C ILE A 34 7.06 0.51 18.27
N ASP A 35 7.23 -0.78 17.95
CA ASP A 35 7.51 -1.23 16.58
C ASP A 35 6.39 -0.83 15.62
N ARG A 36 5.13 -0.97 16.06
CA ARG A 36 3.96 -0.57 15.28
C ARG A 36 3.93 0.95 15.07
N TYR A 37 4.16 1.72 16.13
CA TYR A 37 4.15 3.18 16.04
C TYR A 37 5.31 3.69 15.17
N TYR A 38 6.49 3.11 15.32
CA TYR A 38 7.64 3.38 14.46
C TYR A 38 7.31 3.05 13.00
N ALA A 39 6.73 1.89 12.71
CA ALA A 39 6.34 1.55 11.33
C ALA A 39 5.29 2.50 10.75
N GLN A 40 4.42 3.09 11.57
CA GLN A 40 3.44 4.09 11.12
C GLN A 40 4.11 5.44 10.79
N GLU A 41 5.06 5.88 11.62
CA GLU A 41 5.69 7.19 11.49
C GLU A 41 6.94 7.19 10.60
N ALA A 42 7.66 6.07 10.54
CA ALA A 42 8.90 5.92 9.77
C ALA A 42 8.66 5.58 8.29
N VAL A 43 7.42 5.27 7.91
CA VAL A 43 7.03 5.32 6.50
C VAL A 43 6.94 6.79 6.14
N GLU A 44 8.00 7.32 5.52
CA GLU A 44 7.88 8.60 4.82
C GLU A 44 6.63 8.54 3.94
N PRO A 45 5.80 9.61 3.90
CA PRO A 45 4.64 9.64 3.03
C PRO A 45 5.11 9.47 1.58
N GLN A 46 5.12 8.23 1.10
CA GLN A 46 5.47 7.93 -0.27
C GLN A 46 4.40 8.58 -1.12
N SER A 47 4.80 9.49 -1.99
CA SER A 47 3.85 10.07 -2.92
C SER A 47 3.26 8.94 -3.77
N ALA A 48 2.03 9.10 -4.24
CA ALA A 48 1.44 8.13 -5.16
C ALA A 48 2.37 7.89 -6.37
N ALA A 49 3.10 8.90 -6.82
CA ALA A 49 4.10 8.77 -7.87
C ALA A 49 5.25 7.80 -7.49
N ASP A 50 5.73 7.84 -6.25
CA ASP A 50 6.81 6.95 -5.80
C ASP A 50 6.34 5.49 -5.70
N ILE A 51 5.11 5.28 -5.26
CA ILE A 51 4.48 3.94 -5.24
C ILE A 51 4.36 3.40 -6.67
N LEU A 52 3.83 4.20 -7.60
CA LEU A 52 3.64 3.78 -9.00
C LEU A 52 4.97 3.55 -9.71
N ARG A 53 6.01 4.35 -9.43
CA ARG A 53 7.37 4.14 -9.95
C ARG A 53 8.00 2.86 -9.40
N ARG A 54 7.96 2.65 -8.08
CA ARG A 54 8.58 1.49 -7.43
C ARG A 54 7.99 0.17 -7.91
N ASN A 55 6.69 0.14 -8.19
CA ASN A 55 6.00 -1.05 -8.68
C ASN A 55 6.06 -1.19 -10.21
N ALA A 56 6.93 -0.43 -10.88
CA ALA A 56 7.07 -0.41 -12.34
C ALA A 56 5.75 -0.20 -13.09
N PHE A 57 4.75 0.44 -12.46
CA PHE A 57 3.43 0.65 -13.06
C PHE A 57 3.46 1.78 -14.08
N ILE A 58 4.29 2.79 -13.86
CA ILE A 58 4.46 3.88 -14.83
C ILE A 58 5.20 3.33 -16.05
N GLY A 59 4.54 3.33 -17.20
CA GLY A 59 5.14 2.88 -18.47
C GLY A 59 5.18 1.37 -18.65
N CYS A 60 4.42 0.59 -17.87
CA CYS A 60 4.31 -0.87 -18.06
C CYS A 60 3.49 -1.28 -19.30
N GLY A 61 2.90 -0.33 -20.00
CA GLY A 61 2.14 -0.61 -21.21
C GLY A 61 3.08 -0.92 -22.36
N GLU A 62 3.08 -2.16 -22.81
CA GLU A 62 3.74 -2.57 -24.05
C GLU A 62 2.73 -2.53 -25.19
N ALA A 63 3.10 -1.84 -26.27
CA ALA A 63 2.30 -1.75 -27.48
C ALA A 63 3.22 -1.44 -28.66
N ASP A 64 2.64 -1.42 -29.86
CA ASP A 64 3.33 -0.95 -31.06
C ASP A 64 3.87 0.49 -30.83
N PRO A 65 5.16 0.78 -31.11
CA PRO A 65 5.73 2.12 -30.98
C PRO A 65 4.97 3.20 -31.76
N GLU A 66 4.36 2.82 -32.88
CA GLU A 66 3.60 3.68 -33.76
C GLU A 66 2.10 3.71 -33.39
N LEU A 67 1.67 2.95 -32.36
CA LEU A 67 0.28 2.89 -31.94
C LEU A 67 -0.29 4.29 -31.69
N SER A 68 0.49 5.17 -31.05
CA SER A 68 0.05 6.55 -30.78
C SER A 68 -0.25 7.35 -32.08
N ARG A 69 0.44 7.04 -33.18
CA ARG A 69 0.28 7.68 -34.49
C ARG A 69 -0.84 7.04 -35.30
N ASP A 70 -0.92 5.72 -35.30
CA ASP A 70 -1.82 4.97 -36.18
C ASP A 70 -3.04 4.34 -35.46
N TYR A 71 -3.30 4.66 -34.19
CA TYR A 71 -4.39 4.03 -33.40
C TYR A 71 -5.75 4.09 -34.09
N LYS A 72 -6.07 5.17 -34.82
CA LYS A 72 -7.35 5.31 -35.53
C LYS A 72 -7.51 4.28 -36.63
N LYS A 73 -6.44 3.95 -37.35
CA LYS A 73 -6.45 2.94 -38.42
C LYS A 73 -6.71 1.56 -37.82
N HIS A 74 -5.93 1.19 -36.80
CA HIS A 74 -6.10 -0.08 -36.08
C HIS A 74 -7.50 -0.22 -35.44
N LEU A 75 -8.03 0.86 -34.87
CA LEU A 75 -9.38 0.88 -34.31
C LEU A 75 -10.45 0.68 -35.39
N THR A 76 -10.31 1.36 -36.53
CA THR A 76 -11.26 1.27 -37.65
C THR A 76 -11.26 -0.13 -38.27
N GLU A 77 -10.08 -0.71 -38.49
CA GLU A 77 -9.93 -2.10 -38.97
C GLU A 77 -10.55 -3.11 -38.00
N SER A 78 -10.31 -2.94 -36.70
CA SER A 78 -10.87 -3.80 -35.65
C SER A 78 -12.41 -3.71 -35.60
N LEU A 79 -12.97 -2.50 -35.70
CA LEU A 79 -14.41 -2.29 -35.73
C LEU A 79 -15.05 -2.90 -36.98
N ALA A 80 -14.44 -2.70 -38.16
CA ALA A 80 -14.92 -3.28 -39.42
C ALA A 80 -14.98 -4.81 -39.34
N LYS A 81 -13.91 -5.45 -38.86
CA LYS A 81 -13.87 -6.90 -38.60
C LYS A 81 -15.00 -7.36 -37.68
N LYS A 82 -15.25 -6.62 -36.60
CA LYS A 82 -16.27 -6.97 -35.62
C LYS A 82 -17.69 -6.85 -36.17
N THR A 83 -17.92 -5.96 -37.13
CA THR A 83 -19.24 -5.76 -37.76
C THR A 83 -19.48 -6.62 -39.01
N ASP A 84 -18.43 -7.03 -39.73
CA ASP A 84 -18.56 -7.91 -40.90
C ASP A 84 -18.84 -9.37 -40.52
N ASP A 85 -18.42 -9.84 -39.34
CA ASP A 85 -18.75 -11.19 -38.81
C ASP A 85 -20.25 -11.36 -38.45
N HIS A 86 -21.06 -10.31 -38.60
CA HIS A 86 -22.51 -10.32 -38.36
C HIS A 86 -23.34 -10.13 -39.64
N ARG A 87 -22.76 -10.36 -40.83
CA ARG A 87 -23.46 -10.31 -42.12
C ARG A 87 -23.49 -11.65 -42.85
#